data_AF-A0A7C4ZNB8-F1
#
_entry.id   AF-A0A7C4ZNB8-F1
#
_cell.length_a   1.000
_cell.length_b   1.000
_cell.length_c   1.000
_cell.angle_alpha   90.00
_cell.angle_beta   90.00
_cell.angle_gamma   90.00
#
_symmetry.space_group_name_H-M   'P 1'
#
loop_
_entity.id
_entity.type
_entity.pdbx_description
1 polymer ?
#
loop_
_entity_poly.entity_id
_entity_poly.type
_entity_poly.pdbx_seq_one_letter_code
_entity_poly.pdbx_strand_id
1 'polypeptide(L)'
;MAGENGGGAFLIIYLGCAVLIALPILIAEYTLGRRGGGSAVTSIVALARENGKSPLWAIAAWVGGLSGTAILTFYCVISAWVLLYIPQTFSGLFNTMGPEQIGAHFGATISNAPLWLRRMALSCC
;
A
#
# COMPACT_ATOMS: atom_id res chain seq x y z
N MET A 1 1.76 -13.03 16.32
CA MET A 1 0.35 -13.45 16.10
C MET A 1 0.24 -14.66 15.16
N ALA A 2 0.91 -14.69 13.99
CA ALA A 2 0.83 -15.85 13.07
C ALA A 2 1.74 -17.07 13.42
N GLY A 3 2.60 -16.95 14.44
CA GLY A 3 3.66 -17.92 14.72
C GLY A 3 3.34 -19.01 15.74
N GLU A 4 2.31 -18.85 16.59
CA GLU A 4 2.14 -19.72 17.77
C GLU A 4 1.23 -20.96 17.53
N ASN A 5 0.44 -21.01 16.45
CA ASN A 5 -0.57 -22.08 16.24
C ASN A 5 -0.61 -22.63 14.79
N GLY A 6 0.54 -22.79 14.13
CA GLY A 6 0.60 -23.44 12.80
C GLY A 6 0.53 -22.51 11.60
N GLY A 7 1.50 -21.59 11.49
CA GLY A 7 1.58 -20.58 10.41
C GLY A 7 1.53 -21.14 8.98
N GLY A 8 1.87 -22.41 8.76
CA GLY A 8 1.73 -23.08 7.45
C GLY A 8 0.27 -23.31 7.03
N ALA A 9 -0.62 -23.65 7.97
CA ALA A 9 -2.04 -23.83 7.67
C ALA A 9 -2.72 -22.49 7.32
N PHE A 10 -2.34 -21.41 8.01
CA PHE A 10 -2.77 -20.05 7.66
C PHE A 10 -2.32 -19.66 6.25
N LEU A 11 -1.08 -19.97 5.87
CA LEU A 11 -0.57 -19.67 4.54
C LEU A 11 -1.34 -20.41 3.43
N ILE A 12 -1.65 -21.69 3.62
CA ILE A 12 -2.42 -22.48 2.63
C ILE A 12 -3.82 -21.88 2.45
N ILE A 13 -4.51 -21.51 3.53
CA ILE A 13 -5.83 -20.88 3.46
C ILE A 13 -5.72 -19.49 2.80
N TYR A 14 -4.71 -18.69 3.15
CA TYR A 14 -4.46 -17.39 2.55
C TYR A 14 -4.26 -17.50 1.03
N LEU A 15 -3.41 -18.42 0.58
CA LEU A 15 -3.15 -18.66 -0.84
C LEU A 15 -4.41 -19.17 -1.56
N GLY A 16 -5.18 -20.06 -0.92
CA GLY A 16 -6.46 -20.51 -1.43
C GLY A 16 -7.42 -19.34 -1.67
N CYS A 17 -7.58 -18.46 -0.68
CA CYS A 17 -8.41 -17.25 -0.81
C CYS A 17 -7.87 -16.29 -1.87
N ALA A 18 -6.55 -16.10 -1.96
CA ALA A 18 -5.94 -15.23 -2.96
C ALA A 18 -6.24 -15.70 -4.38
N VAL A 19 -6.13 -17.01 -4.66
CA VAL A 19 -6.42 -17.56 -5.98
C VAL A 19 -7.93 -17.55 -6.27
N LEU A 20 -8.77 -17.88 -5.29
CA LEU A 20 -10.22 -17.99 -5.51
C LEU A 20 -10.95 -16.65 -5.54
N ILE A 21 -10.41 -15.61 -4.90
CA ILE A 21 -11.09 -14.31 -4.73
C ILE A 21 -10.27 -13.19 -5.36
N ALA A 22 -9.01 -13.01 -4.95
CA ALA A 22 -8.22 -11.87 -5.41
C ALA A 22 -7.91 -11.96 -6.91
N LEU A 23 -7.58 -13.15 -7.42
CA LEU A 23 -7.26 -13.37 -8.83
C LEU A 23 -8.45 -13.10 -9.78
N PRO A 24 -9.67 -13.62 -9.57
CA PRO A 24 -10.80 -13.28 -10.44
C PRO A 24 -11.19 -11.81 -10.37
N ILE A 25 -11.06 -11.17 -9.20
CA ILE A 25 -11.27 -9.72 -9.08
C ILE A 25 -10.23 -8.95 -9.90
N LEU A 26 -8.94 -9.33 -9.83
CA LEU A 26 -7.88 -8.70 -10.61
C LEU A 26 -8.11 -8.86 -12.12
N ILE A 27 -8.56 -10.04 -12.57
CA ILE A 27 -8.90 -10.27 -13.98
C ILE A 27 -10.08 -9.39 -14.39
N ALA A 28 -11.10 -9.24 -13.55
CA ALA A 28 -12.24 -8.37 -13.81
C ALA A 28 -11.81 -6.90 -13.93
N GLU A 29 -11.00 -6.40 -13.01
CA GLU A 29 -10.46 -5.03 -13.06
C GLU A 29 -9.58 -4.80 -14.27
N TYR A 30 -8.69 -5.75 -14.59
CA TYR A 30 -7.80 -5.67 -15.75
C TYR A 30 -8.58 -5.64 -17.07
N THR A 31 -9.60 -6.49 -17.19
CA THR A 31 -10.45 -6.52 -18.40
C THR A 31 -11.29 -5.25 -18.55
N LEU A 32 -11.80 -4.69 -17.45
CA LEU A 32 -12.47 -3.38 -17.42
C LEU A 32 -11.54 -2.26 -17.87
N GLY A 33 -10.31 -2.21 -17.36
CA GLY A 33 -9.31 -1.22 -17.76
C GLY A 33 -8.91 -1.35 -19.23
N ARG A 34 -8.72 -2.59 -19.73
CA ARG A 34 -8.35 -2.84 -21.13
C ARG A 34 -9.44 -2.48 -22.12
N ARG A 35 -10.71 -2.72 -21.78
CA ARG A 35 -11.86 -2.39 -22.66
C ARG A 35 -12.21 -0.91 -22.64
N GLY A 36 -12.03 -0.25 -21.50
CA GLY A 36 -12.51 1.11 -21.31
C GLY A 36 -11.61 2.22 -21.84
N GLY A 37 -10.32 1.96 -22.08
CA GLY A 37 -9.39 2.90 -22.74
C GLY A 37 -9.20 4.27 -22.05
N GLY A 38 -9.83 4.47 -20.88
CA GLY A 38 -9.89 5.71 -20.11
C GLY A 38 -9.89 5.41 -18.61
N SER A 39 -10.34 6.36 -17.79
CA SER A 39 -10.39 6.15 -16.33
C SER A 39 -11.34 4.99 -15.96
N ALA A 40 -11.11 4.35 -14.82
CA ALA A 40 -11.95 3.23 -14.34
C ALA A 40 -13.44 3.64 -14.25
N VAL A 41 -13.70 4.90 -13.89
CA VAL A 41 -15.03 5.50 -13.83
C VAL A 41 -15.66 5.58 -15.22
N THR A 42 -14.96 6.15 -16.21
CA THR A 42 -15.51 6.29 -17.57
C THR A 42 -15.77 4.93 -18.22
N SER A 43 -14.89 3.96 -17.93
CA SER A 43 -14.99 2.58 -18.42
C SER A 43 -16.25 1.87 -17.90
N ILE A 44 -16.54 2.03 -16.60
CA ILE A 44 -17.74 1.45 -15.97
C ILE A 44 -19.02 2.14 -16.45
N VAL A 45 -19.00 3.46 -16.68
CA VAL A 45 -20.14 4.20 -17.26
C VAL A 45 -20.43 3.74 -18.69
N ALA A 46 -19.41 3.59 -19.53
CA ALA A 46 -19.55 3.11 -20.90
C ALA A 46 -20.15 1.70 -20.92
N LEU A 47 -19.61 0.78 -20.11
CA LEU A 47 -20.10 -0.58 -20.00
C LEU A 47 -21.53 -0.66 -19.44
N ALA A 48 -21.89 0.21 -18.48
CA ALA A 48 -23.25 0.28 -17.97
C ALA A 48 -24.24 0.71 -19.07
N ARG A 49 -23.88 1.70 -19.89
CA ARG A 49 -24.69 2.15 -21.02
C ARG A 49 -24.84 1.08 -22.10
N GLU A 50 -23.76 0.39 -22.46
CA GLU A 50 -23.78 -0.70 -23.45
C GLU A 50 -24.70 -1.85 -23.03
N ASN A 51 -24.76 -2.16 -21.73
CA ASN A 51 -25.61 -3.24 -21.20
C ASN A 51 -27.01 -2.75 -20.76
N GLY A 52 -27.41 -1.53 -21.11
CA GLY A 52 -28.72 -0.96 -20.75
C GLY A 52 -28.92 -0.78 -19.24
N LYS A 53 -27.85 -0.73 -18.45
CA LYS A 53 -27.88 -0.54 -17.00
C LYS A 53 -27.68 0.92 -16.61
N SER A 54 -28.09 1.26 -15.39
CA SER A 54 -27.95 2.61 -14.84
C SER A 54 -26.48 3.04 -14.75
N PRO A 55 -26.14 4.30 -15.11
CA PRO A 55 -24.78 4.84 -14.95
C PRO A 55 -24.34 4.99 -13.49
N LEU A 56 -25.25 4.79 -12.52
CA LEU A 56 -24.96 4.82 -11.08
C LEU A 56 -23.90 3.80 -10.65
N TRP A 57 -23.63 2.77 -11.46
CA TRP A 57 -22.52 1.84 -11.24
C TRP A 57 -21.14 2.52 -11.19
N ALA A 58 -21.02 3.75 -11.72
CA ALA A 58 -19.83 4.59 -11.58
C ALA A 58 -19.44 4.88 -10.12
N ILE A 59 -20.39 4.84 -9.18
CA ILE A 59 -20.13 5.08 -7.76
C ILE A 59 -19.16 4.02 -7.21
N ALA A 60 -19.31 2.75 -7.61
CA ALA A 60 -18.39 1.68 -7.20
C ALA A 60 -16.95 1.95 -7.67
N ALA A 61 -16.80 2.48 -8.89
CA ALA A 61 -15.52 2.89 -9.44
C ALA A 61 -14.87 4.03 -8.65
N TRP A 62 -15.66 5.03 -8.26
CA TRP A 62 -15.20 6.16 -7.45
C TRP A 62 -14.78 5.73 -6.04
N VAL A 63 -15.57 4.88 -5.38
CA VAL A 63 -15.23 4.37 -4.05
C VAL A 63 -13.94 3.56 -4.12
N GLY A 64 -13.81 2.63 -5.09
CA GLY A 64 -12.59 1.85 -5.29
C GLY A 64 -11.35 2.74 -5.53
N GLY A 65 -11.47 3.75 -6.40
CA GLY A 65 -10.38 4.69 -6.69
C GLY A 65 -9.97 5.54 -5.49
N LEU A 66 -10.93 6.03 -4.70
CA LEU A 66 -10.66 6.80 -3.48
C LEU A 66 -10.01 5.92 -2.40
N SER A 67 -10.53 4.70 -2.20
CA SER A 67 -9.94 3.74 -1.27
C SER A 67 -8.50 3.40 -1.66
N GLY A 68 -8.22 3.14 -2.94
CA GLY A 68 -6.85 2.88 -3.42
C GLY A 68 -5.91 4.06 -3.19
N THR A 69 -6.37 5.28 -3.42
CA THR A 69 -5.59 6.51 -3.18
C THR A 69 -5.28 6.72 -1.69
N ALA A 70 -6.26 6.46 -0.82
CA ALA A 70 -6.07 6.56 0.63
C ALA A 70 -5.06 5.53 1.13
N ILE A 71 -5.16 4.28 0.65
CA ILE A 71 -4.20 3.21 0.96
C ILE A 71 -2.80 3.60 0.48
N LEU A 72 -2.66 4.10 -0.75
CA LEU A 72 -1.36 4.48 -1.30
C LEU A 72 -0.69 5.57 -0.46
N THR A 73 -1.44 6.60 -0.06
CA THR A 73 -0.93 7.67 0.82
C THR A 73 -0.40 7.12 2.14
N PHE A 74 -1.15 6.21 2.77
CA PHE A 74 -0.70 5.54 3.99
C PHE A 74 0.59 4.74 3.78
N TYR A 75 0.67 3.95 2.70
CA TYR A 75 1.86 3.17 2.38
C TYR A 75 3.09 4.04 2.05
N CYS A 76 2.90 5.20 1.40
CA CYS A 76 3.98 6.15 1.16
C CYS A 76 4.60 6.66 2.46
N VAL A 77 3.79 6.97 3.47
CA VAL A 77 4.27 7.44 4.78
C VAL A 77 5.07 6.36 5.50
N ILE A 78 4.55 5.13 5.56
CA ILE A 78 5.25 4.01 6.18
C ILE A 78 6.57 3.71 5.47
N SER A 79 6.55 3.70 4.13
CA SER A 79 7.75 3.45 3.32
C SER A 79 8.81 4.52 3.51
N ALA A 80 8.42 5.80 3.68
CA ALA A 80 9.35 6.89 3.92
C ALA A 80 10.14 6.69 5.22
N TRP A 81 9.49 6.26 6.30
CA TRP A 81 10.19 5.94 7.54
C TRP A 81 11.14 4.75 7.35
N VAL A 82 10.70 3.66 6.71
CA VAL A 82 11.56 2.49 6.44
C VAL A 82 12.82 2.89 5.67
N LEU A 83 12.70 3.72 4.62
CA LEU A 83 13.85 4.20 3.85
C LEU A 83 14.86 5.01 4.68
N LEU A 84 14.41 5.73 5.72
CA LEU A 84 15.31 6.44 6.63
C LEU A 84 16.08 5.49 7.56
N TYR A 85 15.50 4.34 7.92
CA TYR A 85 16.14 3.34 8.76
C TYR A 85 17.21 2.54 8.00
N ILE A 86 17.03 2.31 6.70
CA ILE A 86 17.98 1.54 5.87
C ILE A 86 19.44 1.98 6.07
N PRO A 87 19.83 3.25 5.82
CA PRO A 87 21.22 3.68 5.98
C PRO A 87 21.70 3.66 7.44
N GLN A 88 20.80 3.83 8.42
CA GLN A 88 21.13 3.78 9.85
C GLN A 88 21.45 2.35 10.32
N THR A 89 20.78 1.37 9.71
CA THR A 89 21.10 -0.05 9.91
C THR A 89 22.45 -0.39 9.28
N PHE A 90 22.72 0.12 8.07
CA PHE A 90 24.01 -0.08 7.41
C PHE A 90 25.19 0.60 8.13
N SER A 91 24.97 1.75 8.76
CA SER A 91 26.01 2.43 9.55
C SER A 91 26.27 1.79 10.93
N GLY A 92 25.52 0.74 11.30
CA GLY A 92 25.68 0.06 12.58
C GLY A 92 25.16 0.86 13.78
N LEU A 93 24.36 1.91 13.55
CA LEU A 93 23.82 2.80 14.58
C LEU A 93 23.02 2.04 15.64
N PHE A 94 22.32 0.98 15.23
CA PHE A 94 21.49 0.17 16.13
C PHE A 94 22.28 -0.89 16.90
N ASN A 95 23.56 -1.13 16.59
CA ASN A 95 24.40 -2.08 17.33
C ASN A 95 24.90 -1.51 18.67
N THR A 96 24.87 -0.18 18.82
CA THR A 96 25.32 0.53 20.04
C THR A 96 24.16 1.05 20.90
N MET A 97 22.91 0.86 20.46
CA MET A 97 21.71 1.36 21.14
C MET A 97 20.89 0.22 21.78
N GLY A 98 20.44 0.43 23.02
CA GLY A 98 19.54 -0.47 23.72
C GLY A 98 18.07 -0.36 23.23
N PRO A 99 17.19 -1.33 23.56
CA PRO A 99 15.80 -1.37 23.08
C PRO A 99 14.98 -0.12 23.40
N GLU A 100 15.19 0.47 24.58
CA GLU A 100 14.51 1.68 25.04
C GLU A 100 14.93 2.93 24.23
N GLN A 101 16.22 2.99 23.84
CA GLN A 101 16.79 4.07 23.05
C GLN A 101 16.34 4.02 21.59
N ILE A 102 16.15 2.81 21.04
CA ILE A 102 15.58 2.60 19.70
C ILE A 102 14.13 3.11 19.64
N GLY A 103 13.34 2.84 20.69
CA GLY A 103 11.97 3.37 20.81
C GLY A 103 11.93 4.90 20.88
N ALA A 104 12.83 5.50 21.65
CA ALA A 104 12.95 6.96 21.74
C ALA A 104 13.39 7.58 20.39
N HIS A 105 14.33 6.94 19.69
CA HIS A 105 14.79 7.37 18.36
C HIS A 105 13.67 7.31 17.31
N PHE A 106 12.80 6.30 17.37
CA PHE A 106 11.62 6.22 16.52
C PHE A 106 10.61 7.34 16.80
N GLY A 107 10.32 7.61 18.08
CA GLY A 107 9.45 8.72 18.48
C GLY A 107 9.97 10.08 17.99
N ALA A 108 11.29 10.29 18.06
CA ALA A 108 11.95 11.50 17.55
C ALA A 108 11.89 11.59 16.01
N THR A 109 11.97 10.45 15.31
CA THR A 109 11.92 10.36 13.84
C THR A 109 10.55 10.71 13.28
N ILE A 110 9.45 10.28 13.94
CA ILE A 110 8.09 10.56 13.47
C ILE A 110 7.66 11.99 13.83
N SER A 111 8.14 12.52 14.95
CA SER A 111 7.73 13.84 15.45
C SER A 111 8.37 15.00 14.68
N ASN A 112 9.50 14.80 13.99
CA ASN A 112 10.26 15.87 13.33
C ASN A 112 10.31 15.72 11.81
N ALA A 113 9.26 16.18 11.13
CA ALA A 113 9.18 16.11 9.68
C ALA A 113 10.18 17.02 8.90
N PRO A 114 10.47 18.28 9.24
CA PRO A 114 11.31 19.10 8.36
C PRO A 114 12.80 18.71 8.30
N LEU A 115 13.31 17.86 9.20
CA LEU A 115 14.72 17.44 9.22
C LEU A 115 15.05 16.28 8.26
N TRP A 116 14.07 15.47 7.83
CA TRP A 116 14.31 14.32 6.94
C TRP A 116 14.68 14.74 5.51
N LEU A 117 13.96 15.71 4.94
CA LEU A 117 14.28 16.29 3.63
C LEU A 117 15.71 16.85 3.59
N ARG A 118 16.11 17.51 4.68
CA ARG A 118 17.39 18.21 4.75
C ARG A 118 18.57 17.25 4.89
N ARG A 119 18.42 16.15 5.66
CA ARG A 119 19.49 15.14 5.82
C ARG A 119 19.66 14.22 4.61
N MET A 120 18.57 13.87 3.92
CA MET A 120 18.64 13.13 2.65
C MET A 120 19.28 13.97 1.54
N ALA A 121 18.97 15.27 1.46
CA ALA A 121 19.58 16.18 0.48
C ALA A 121 21.10 16.38 0.72
N LEU A 122 21.55 16.41 1.98
CA LEU A 122 22.96 16.60 2.36
C LEU A 122 23.82 15.33 2.30
N SER A 123 23.22 14.13 2.26
CA SER A 123 23.98 12.87 2.13
C SER A 123 24.14 12.43 0.67
N CYS A 124 23.52 13.14 -0.28
CA CYS A 124 23.57 12.91 -1.73
C CYS A 124 24.43 13.95 -2.48
N CYS A 125 25.01 14.91 -1.79
CA CYS A 125 25.94 15.92 -2.30
C CYS A 125 27.28 15.74 -1.57
#